data_AF-A0A9E1ZXC8-F1
#
_entry.id   AF-A0A9E1ZXC8-F1
#
_cell.length_a   1.000
_cell.length_b   1.000
_cell.length_c   1.000
_cell.angle_alpha   90.00
_cell.angle_beta   90.00
_cell.angle_gamma   90.00
#
_symmetry.space_group_name_H-M   'P 1'
#
loop_
_entity.id
_entity.type
_entity.pdbx_description
1 polymer ?
#
loop_
_entity_poly.entity_id
_entity_poly.type
_entity_poly.pdbx_seq_one_letter_code
_entity_poly.pdbx_strand_id
1 'polypeptide(L)'
;MSASYRIGTALLLACLFAAVFVAAPARAQNIPPSAEPGQIQRQLQRPRLPKSLIKPVLPKPKDQTIPTEKAKKLKFRLHKIKISGGTVFKAEDLLPLYKHRLGRVVSLFNIYELAAAITAKYRNAGYILSKAILPPQEIKGGHVRLQIIEGYVSSVVIQGQLRDNRNLIAGYSKKITQSRPLKAEVLERYLLLIRDLPGHLVESLLRPSKKVSGASELVVVVKYKPFDGSLTVDNRGTRFVGPRQLSANLVGNSVFGLGGTTEFRYVTTGLISYRNRRELNFVELQTRHVITNEGTTLEVGASRSFSNPGFSLTDQDVESTSRKVFAQVSHCLTSAPMEQISGIA
;
A
#
# COMPACT_ATOMS: atom_id res chain seq x y z
N MET A 1 -56.09 -42.25 12.99
CA MET A 1 -55.51 -43.31 12.14
C MET A 1 -54.49 -42.64 11.21
N SER A 2 -53.34 -42.11 11.66
CA SER A 2 -52.11 -42.69 12.24
C SER A 2 -51.33 -43.65 11.31
N ALA A 3 -50.07 -43.24 11.07
CA ALA A 3 -48.92 -43.98 10.54
C ALA A 3 -48.70 -43.97 9.00
N SER A 4 -47.95 -42.95 8.55
CA SER A 4 -47.11 -43.03 7.36
C SER A 4 -45.78 -42.31 7.64
N TYR A 5 -44.69 -42.81 7.04
CA TYR A 5 -43.29 -42.35 7.10
C TYR A 5 -42.45 -42.69 8.34
N ARG A 6 -41.86 -43.90 8.42
CA ARG A 6 -40.58 -44.17 9.14
C ARG A 6 -39.90 -45.48 8.74
N ILE A 7 -39.37 -45.63 7.52
CA ILE A 7 -38.41 -46.74 7.22
C ILE A 7 -37.20 -46.30 6.35
N GLY A 8 -37.21 -45.10 5.74
CA GLY A 8 -36.14 -44.70 4.82
C GLY A 8 -34.83 -44.16 5.42
N THR A 9 -34.74 -43.90 6.74
CA THR A 9 -33.62 -43.14 7.33
C THR A 9 -32.66 -43.96 8.20
N ALA A 10 -32.87 -45.27 8.35
CA ALA A 10 -32.05 -46.10 9.25
C ALA A 10 -30.85 -46.79 8.56
N LEU A 11 -30.80 -46.86 7.22
CA LEU A 11 -29.71 -47.56 6.51
C LEU A 11 -28.55 -46.67 6.04
N LEU A 12 -28.72 -45.34 6.03
CA LEU A 12 -27.64 -44.39 5.67
C LEU A 12 -26.75 -43.98 6.85
N LEU A 13 -27.15 -44.29 8.09
CA LEU A 13 -26.38 -44.01 9.30
C LEU A 13 -25.49 -45.18 9.78
N ALA A 14 -25.69 -46.39 9.27
CA ALA A 14 -24.88 -47.56 9.66
C ALA A 14 -23.56 -47.69 8.88
N CYS A 15 -23.45 -47.12 7.67
CA CYS A 15 -22.19 -47.09 6.92
C CYS A 15 -21.25 -45.94 7.32
N LEU A 16 -21.72 -44.96 8.11
CA LEU A 16 -20.88 -43.84 8.55
C LEU A 16 -20.07 -44.13 9.84
N PHE A 17 -20.32 -45.26 10.50
CA PHE A 17 -19.70 -45.59 11.80
C PHE A 17 -18.69 -46.76 11.76
N ALA A 18 -18.49 -47.40 10.61
CA ALA A 18 -17.55 -48.53 10.46
C ALA A 18 -16.20 -48.15 9.82
N ALA A 19 -15.96 -46.87 9.52
CA ALA A 19 -14.66 -46.37 9.06
C ALA A 19 -13.84 -45.73 10.19
N VAL A 20 -13.99 -46.22 11.42
CA VAL A 20 -13.01 -45.96 12.48
C VAL A 20 -11.74 -46.72 12.09
N PHE A 21 -10.88 -46.00 11.40
CA PHE A 21 -9.48 -46.32 11.17
C PHE A 21 -8.88 -46.97 12.43
N VAL A 22 -8.45 -48.22 12.31
CA VAL A 22 -7.38 -48.73 13.16
C VAL A 22 -6.12 -47.98 12.73
N ALA A 23 -5.92 -46.80 13.30
CA ALA A 23 -4.65 -46.10 13.22
C ALA A 23 -3.67 -46.90 14.09
N ALA A 24 -2.96 -47.85 13.48
CA ALA A 24 -1.74 -48.38 14.07
C ALA A 24 -0.82 -47.18 14.35
N PRO A 25 -0.14 -47.11 15.52
CA PRO A 25 0.85 -46.08 15.73
C PRO A 25 1.97 -46.34 14.72
N ALA A 26 1.99 -45.55 13.65
CA ALA A 26 3.17 -45.47 12.79
C ALA A 26 4.33 -45.11 13.72
N ARG A 27 5.39 -45.92 13.72
CA ARG A 27 6.62 -45.53 14.39
C ARG A 27 7.12 -44.25 13.73
N ALA A 28 6.85 -43.12 14.38
CA ALA A 28 7.39 -41.85 13.95
C ALA A 28 8.92 -41.95 14.07
N GLN A 29 9.61 -42.06 12.94
CA GLN A 29 11.02 -41.76 12.90
C GLN A 29 11.18 -40.30 13.33
N ASN A 30 11.95 -40.07 14.40
CA ASN A 30 12.26 -38.72 14.88
C ASN A 30 13.20 -38.04 13.88
N ILE A 31 12.61 -37.40 12.86
CA ILE A 31 13.34 -36.58 11.89
C ILE A 31 13.61 -35.21 12.53
N PRO A 32 14.83 -34.66 12.45
CA PRO A 32 15.12 -33.32 12.96
C PRO A 32 14.21 -32.26 12.31
N PRO A 33 13.79 -31.21 13.03
CA PRO A 33 12.95 -30.13 12.50
C PRO A 33 13.49 -29.48 11.22
N SER A 34 14.81 -29.42 11.06
CA SER A 34 15.49 -28.88 9.87
C SER A 34 15.39 -29.76 8.61
N ALA A 35 14.93 -30.99 8.76
CA ALA A 35 14.65 -31.95 7.69
C ALA A 35 13.13 -32.21 7.54
N GLU A 36 12.29 -31.57 8.37
CA GLU A 36 10.84 -31.69 8.28
C GLU A 36 10.30 -30.98 7.02
N PRO A 37 9.38 -31.61 6.27
CA PRO A 37 8.88 -31.07 5.00
C PRO A 37 8.20 -29.70 5.18
N GLY A 38 7.42 -29.54 6.26
CA GLY A 38 6.68 -28.32 6.56
C GLY A 38 7.56 -27.15 7.05
N GLN A 39 8.75 -27.43 7.58
CA GLN A 39 9.72 -26.40 8.00
C GLN A 39 10.50 -25.89 6.80
N ILE A 40 10.95 -26.79 5.92
CA ILE A 40 11.62 -26.45 4.66
C ILE A 40 10.73 -25.50 3.84
N GLN A 41 9.44 -25.81 3.72
CA GLN A 41 8.50 -24.97 2.97
C GLN A 41 8.23 -23.61 3.63
N ARG A 42 8.30 -23.51 4.96
CA ARG A 42 8.18 -22.23 5.67
C ARG A 42 9.42 -21.35 5.47
N GLN A 43 10.62 -21.94 5.51
CA GLN A 43 11.87 -21.21 5.24
C GLN A 43 11.93 -20.69 3.80
N LEU A 44 11.33 -21.42 2.85
CA LEU A 44 11.26 -20.98 1.47
C LEU A 44 10.26 -19.85 1.25
N GLN A 45 9.21 -19.69 2.07
CA GLN A 45 8.26 -18.57 1.95
C GLN A 45 8.96 -17.25 2.28
N ARG A 46 9.02 -16.33 1.29
CA ARG A 46 9.58 -14.99 1.50
C ARG A 46 8.48 -14.06 2.03
N PRO A 47 8.68 -13.36 3.16
CA PRO A 47 7.78 -12.28 3.55
C PRO A 47 7.82 -11.18 2.48
N ARG A 48 6.66 -10.70 2.06
CA ARG A 48 6.58 -9.58 1.11
C ARG A 48 7.00 -8.31 1.82
N LEU A 49 8.05 -7.66 1.32
CA LEU A 49 8.38 -6.30 1.74
C LEU A 49 7.36 -5.34 1.12
N PRO A 50 6.75 -4.43 1.90
CA PRO A 50 5.90 -3.38 1.34
C PRO A 50 6.74 -2.47 0.43
N LYS A 51 6.24 -2.18 -0.77
CA LYS A 51 6.85 -1.22 -1.71
C LYS A 51 6.58 0.21 -1.24
N SER A 52 7.19 0.67 -0.15
CA SER A 52 7.05 2.06 0.33
C SER A 52 8.28 2.86 -0.10
N LEU A 53 8.20 3.95 -0.88
CA LEU A 53 7.73 5.30 -0.52
C LEU A 53 7.15 6.03 -1.74
N ILE A 54 5.97 6.66 -1.66
CA ILE A 54 5.54 7.68 -2.65
C ILE A 54 5.41 9.01 -1.90
N LYS A 55 6.27 9.97 -2.22
CA LYS A 55 6.04 11.36 -1.86
C LYS A 55 5.64 12.07 -3.16
N PRO A 56 4.35 12.35 -3.40
CA PRO A 56 3.96 13.05 -4.61
C PRO A 56 4.73 14.36 -4.70
N VAL A 57 5.25 14.68 -5.89
CA VAL A 57 5.92 15.96 -6.10
C VAL A 57 4.84 17.03 -6.03
N LEU A 58 4.75 17.67 -4.86
CA LEU A 58 3.91 18.82 -4.68
C LEU A 58 4.47 19.94 -5.56
N PRO A 59 3.61 20.72 -6.25
CA PRO A 59 4.07 21.92 -6.88
C PRO A 59 4.72 22.77 -5.79
N LYS A 60 5.98 23.15 -5.98
CA LYS A 60 6.59 24.18 -5.14
C LYS A 60 5.61 25.34 -5.14
N PRO A 61 5.18 25.84 -3.96
CA PRO A 61 4.45 27.09 -3.93
C PRO A 61 5.21 28.04 -4.83
N LYS A 62 4.56 28.67 -5.82
CA LYS A 62 5.11 29.92 -6.34
C LYS A 62 5.19 30.76 -5.09
N ASP A 63 6.40 30.89 -4.55
CA ASP A 63 6.64 31.76 -3.42
C ASP A 63 6.02 33.07 -3.86
N GLN A 64 4.95 33.48 -3.17
CA GLN A 64 4.75 34.89 -3.01
C GLN A 64 6.02 35.28 -2.30
N THR A 65 7.02 35.72 -3.07
CA THR A 65 8.20 36.39 -2.55
C THR A 65 7.61 37.50 -1.72
N ILE A 66 7.50 37.26 -0.42
CA ILE A 66 6.97 38.24 0.52
C ILE A 66 7.85 39.45 0.23
N PRO A 67 7.32 40.60 -0.25
CA PRO A 67 8.17 41.72 -0.58
C PRO A 67 8.72 42.27 0.74
N THR A 68 9.78 41.65 1.26
CA THR A 68 10.08 41.64 2.70
C THR A 68 10.36 43.06 3.17
N GLU A 69 11.05 43.84 2.36
CA GLU A 69 11.45 45.19 2.70
C GLU A 69 10.33 46.23 2.53
N LYS A 70 9.51 46.13 1.48
CA LYS A 70 8.35 47.03 1.30
C LYS A 70 7.23 46.72 2.29
N ALA A 71 6.97 45.43 2.54
CA ALA A 71 5.92 44.98 3.45
C ALA A 71 6.22 45.26 4.94
N LYS A 72 7.50 45.29 5.34
CA LYS A 72 7.91 45.69 6.70
C LYS A 72 7.70 47.19 6.96
N LYS A 73 7.86 48.04 5.94
CA LYS A 73 7.72 49.51 6.03
C LYS A 73 6.27 49.96 6.13
N LEU A 74 5.35 49.27 5.44
CA LEU A 74 3.92 49.59 5.49
C LEU A 74 3.32 49.14 6.83
N LYS A 75 3.07 50.08 7.75
CA LYS A 75 2.50 49.84 9.08
C LYS A 75 1.14 50.50 9.24
N PHE A 76 0.24 49.84 9.95
CA PHE A 76 -1.10 50.36 10.26
C PHE A 76 -1.62 49.74 11.56
N ARG A 77 -2.61 50.37 12.20
CA ARG A 77 -3.28 49.80 13.37
C ARG A 77 -4.30 48.75 12.91
N LEU A 78 -4.18 47.51 13.38
CA LEU A 78 -5.07 46.42 13.00
C LEU A 78 -6.34 46.44 13.85
N HIS A 79 -7.49 46.68 13.25
CA HIS A 79 -8.77 46.70 13.96
C HIS A 79 -9.57 45.41 13.79
N LYS A 80 -9.62 44.87 12.56
CA LYS A 80 -10.41 43.67 12.27
C LYS A 80 -9.77 42.84 11.18
N ILE A 81 -9.83 41.53 11.32
CA ILE A 81 -9.51 40.58 10.26
C ILE A 81 -10.81 39.89 9.85
N LYS A 82 -11.17 39.99 8.58
CA LYS A 82 -12.26 39.22 7.96
C LYS A 82 -11.65 38.06 7.20
N ILE A 83 -11.87 36.85 7.68
CA ILE A 83 -11.47 35.63 6.97
C ILE A 83 -12.67 35.20 6.12
N SER A 84 -12.43 34.95 4.83
CA SER A 84 -13.44 34.48 3.87
C SER A 84 -12.98 33.19 3.22
N GLY A 85 -13.94 32.33 2.84
CA GLY A 85 -13.63 30.96 2.44
C GLY A 85 -13.25 30.09 3.64
N GLY A 86 -12.98 28.82 3.37
CA GLY A 86 -12.73 27.82 4.41
C GLY A 86 -14.02 27.26 5.00
N THR A 87 -14.12 25.94 5.05
CA THR A 87 -15.21 25.17 5.66
C THR A 87 -14.71 24.26 6.78
N VAL A 88 -13.41 23.95 6.80
CA VAL A 88 -12.79 23.04 7.76
C VAL A 88 -12.66 23.65 9.15
N PHE A 89 -12.18 24.89 9.25
CA PHE A 89 -11.98 25.59 10.52
C PHE A 89 -12.98 26.73 10.66
N LYS A 90 -13.59 26.82 11.84
CA LYS A 90 -14.44 27.96 12.21
C LYS A 90 -13.56 29.18 12.51
N ALA A 91 -14.17 30.37 12.48
CA ALA A 91 -13.46 31.61 12.80
C ALA A 91 -12.84 31.58 14.22
N GLU A 92 -13.52 30.94 15.17
CA GLU A 92 -13.06 30.71 16.54
C GLU A 92 -11.75 29.92 16.60
N ASP A 93 -11.58 28.92 15.72
CA ASP A 93 -10.36 28.12 15.65
C ASP A 93 -9.16 28.94 15.17
N LEU A 94 -9.40 29.98 14.37
CA LEU A 94 -8.35 30.82 13.78
C LEU A 94 -8.03 32.06 14.65
N LEU A 95 -8.96 32.47 15.51
CA LEU A 95 -8.81 33.64 16.39
C LEU A 95 -7.53 33.63 17.24
N PRO A 96 -7.11 32.50 17.86
CA PRO A 96 -5.87 32.44 18.63
C PRO A 96 -4.62 32.87 17.85
N LEU A 97 -4.61 32.67 16.52
CA LEU A 97 -3.45 33.00 15.67
C LEU A 97 -3.21 34.50 15.55
N TYR A 98 -4.23 35.34 15.74
CA TYR A 98 -4.13 36.79 15.52
C TYR A 98 -4.72 37.67 16.61
N LYS A 99 -5.38 37.10 17.64
CA LYS A 99 -5.99 37.87 18.75
C LYS A 99 -5.01 38.86 19.39
N HIS A 100 -3.76 38.45 19.60
CA HIS A 100 -2.70 39.27 20.18
C HIS A 100 -2.25 40.45 19.29
N ARG A 101 -2.64 40.47 18.02
CA ARG A 101 -2.30 41.52 17.03
C ARG A 101 -3.40 42.57 16.90
N LEU A 102 -4.63 42.29 17.36
CA LEU A 102 -5.74 43.23 17.29
C LEU A 102 -5.49 44.45 18.20
N GLY A 103 -5.85 45.63 17.71
CA GLY A 103 -5.66 46.92 18.39
C GLY A 103 -4.21 47.45 18.37
N ARG A 104 -3.25 46.69 17.83
CA ARG A 104 -1.82 47.05 17.77
C ARG A 104 -1.41 47.53 16.39
N VAL A 105 -0.29 48.24 16.32
CA VAL A 105 0.36 48.59 15.05
C VAL A 105 1.08 47.36 14.51
N VAL A 106 0.70 46.94 13.31
CA VAL A 106 1.28 45.78 12.61
C VAL A 106 1.77 46.21 11.24
N SER A 107 2.75 45.48 10.71
CA SER A 107 3.20 45.65 9.33
C SER A 107 2.39 44.77 8.37
N LEU A 108 2.41 45.09 7.07
CA LEU A 108 1.89 44.18 6.05
C LEU A 108 2.60 42.82 6.08
N PHE A 109 3.89 42.80 6.41
CA PHE A 109 4.65 41.56 6.64
C PHE A 109 3.99 40.68 7.71
N ASN A 110 3.52 41.27 8.82
CA ASN A 110 2.84 40.51 9.88
C ASN A 110 1.51 39.90 9.44
N ILE A 111 0.87 40.43 8.40
CA ILE A 111 -0.33 39.83 7.80
C ILE A 111 0.04 38.65 6.91
N TYR A 112 1.13 38.73 6.15
CA TYR A 112 1.67 37.59 5.40
C TYR A 112 2.08 36.45 6.33
N GLU A 113 2.71 36.74 7.47
CA GLU A 113 2.99 35.75 8.51
C GLU A 113 1.72 35.07 9.02
N LEU A 114 0.65 35.84 9.24
CA LEU A 114 -0.63 35.28 9.66
C LEU A 114 -1.22 34.34 8.60
N ALA A 115 -1.18 34.74 7.32
CA ALA A 115 -1.61 33.86 6.22
C ALA A 115 -0.78 32.58 6.15
N ALA A 116 0.54 32.67 6.37
CA ALA A 116 1.42 31.52 6.45
C ALA A 116 1.08 30.62 7.66
N ALA A 117 0.78 31.20 8.83
CA ALA A 117 0.38 30.46 10.03
C ALA A 117 -0.96 29.73 9.85
N ILE A 118 -1.95 30.37 9.22
CA ILE A 118 -3.22 29.72 8.87
C ILE A 118 -2.96 28.57 7.89
N THR A 119 -2.13 28.80 6.87
CA THR A 119 -1.74 27.74 5.92
C THR A 119 -1.05 26.58 6.61
N ALA A 120 -0.14 26.84 7.55
CA ALA A 120 0.52 25.80 8.35
C ALA A 120 -0.49 25.01 9.20
N LYS A 121 -1.48 25.67 9.80
CA LYS A 121 -2.56 25.01 10.54
C LYS A 121 -3.34 24.02 9.64
N TYR A 122 -3.69 24.43 8.42
CA TYR A 122 -4.33 23.53 7.44
C TYR A 122 -3.44 22.34 7.07
N ARG A 123 -2.15 22.59 6.79
CA ARG A 123 -1.19 21.53 6.43
C ARG A 123 -0.99 20.52 7.57
N ASN A 124 -0.88 20.99 8.80
CA ASN A 124 -0.74 20.14 10.00
C ASN A 124 -2.00 19.30 10.26
N ALA A 125 -3.17 19.77 9.82
CA ALA A 125 -4.42 19.01 9.84
C ALA A 125 -4.59 18.08 8.60
N GLY A 126 -3.56 17.94 7.75
CA GLY A 126 -3.55 17.06 6.59
C GLY A 126 -4.07 17.67 5.29
N TYR A 127 -4.42 18.96 5.25
CA TYR A 127 -4.94 19.61 4.05
C TYR A 127 -3.84 20.26 3.20
N ILE A 128 -3.07 19.42 2.52
CA ILE A 128 -1.83 19.79 1.81
C ILE A 128 -2.00 20.76 0.63
N LEU A 129 -3.19 20.85 0.03
CA LEU A 129 -3.48 21.78 -1.06
C LEU A 129 -4.17 23.07 -0.61
N SER A 130 -4.50 23.17 0.68
CA SER A 130 -5.20 24.35 1.22
C SER A 130 -4.21 25.43 1.62
N LYS A 131 -4.55 26.69 1.35
CA LYS A 131 -3.72 27.84 1.70
C LYS A 131 -4.55 29.07 1.98
N ALA A 132 -4.05 29.92 2.88
CA ALA A 132 -4.57 31.26 3.08
C ALA A 132 -3.76 32.26 2.25
N ILE A 133 -4.44 33.20 1.61
CA ILE A 133 -3.84 34.26 0.82
C ILE A 133 -4.35 35.63 1.29
N LEU A 134 -3.52 36.64 1.10
CA LEU A 134 -3.93 38.04 1.21
C LEU A 134 -4.25 38.55 -0.21
N PRO A 135 -5.54 38.66 -0.60
CA PRO A 135 -5.89 39.22 -1.90
C PRO A 135 -5.50 40.72 -1.98
N PRO A 136 -5.18 41.23 -3.18
CA PRO A 136 -4.97 42.67 -3.40
C PRO A 136 -6.15 43.48 -2.89
N GLN A 137 -5.90 44.41 -1.98
CA GLN A 137 -6.93 45.27 -1.38
C GLN A 137 -6.28 46.54 -0.81
N GLU A 138 -7.07 47.59 -0.70
CA GLU A 138 -6.69 48.76 0.10
C GLU A 138 -7.04 48.51 1.58
N ILE A 139 -6.08 48.74 2.48
CA ILE A 139 -6.30 48.60 3.92
C ILE A 139 -6.76 49.96 4.46
N LYS A 140 -8.09 50.17 4.45
CA LYS A 140 -8.73 51.35 5.05
C LYS A 140 -9.23 51.03 6.45
N GLY A 141 -8.99 51.93 7.41
CA GLY A 141 -9.45 51.79 8.80
C GLY A 141 -8.90 50.56 9.55
N GLY A 142 -7.80 49.97 9.10
CA GLY A 142 -7.21 48.79 9.75
C GLY A 142 -8.03 47.50 9.58
N HIS A 143 -8.89 47.43 8.57
CA HIS A 143 -9.65 46.24 8.22
C HIS A 143 -8.92 45.44 7.14
N VAL A 144 -8.61 44.18 7.43
CA VAL A 144 -7.86 43.29 6.54
C VAL A 144 -8.72 42.08 6.17
N ARG A 145 -8.79 41.74 4.89
CA ARG A 145 -9.45 40.52 4.40
C ARG A 145 -8.43 39.45 4.07
N LEU A 146 -8.55 38.28 4.68
CA LEU A 146 -7.82 37.08 4.27
C LEU A 146 -8.78 36.13 3.56
N GLN A 147 -8.28 35.42 2.55
CA GLN A 147 -9.05 34.43 1.82
C GLN A 147 -8.40 33.05 1.98
N ILE A 148 -9.17 32.08 2.45
CA ILE A 148 -8.75 30.68 2.49
C ILE A 148 -9.21 30.02 1.20
N ILE A 149 -8.27 29.39 0.51
CA ILE A 149 -8.49 28.55 -0.66
C ILE A 149 -8.31 27.11 -0.20
N GLU A 150 -9.43 26.39 -0.06
CA GLU A 150 -9.47 24.97 0.26
C GLU A 150 -9.26 24.15 -1.02
N GLY A 151 -8.00 23.83 -1.30
CA GLY A 151 -7.60 23.15 -2.53
C GLY A 151 -8.00 21.69 -2.56
N TYR A 152 -8.32 21.21 -3.76
CA TYR A 152 -8.69 19.82 -4.03
C TYR A 152 -8.23 19.35 -5.41
N VAL A 153 -8.28 18.04 -5.66
CA VAL A 153 -8.01 17.47 -6.99
C VAL A 153 -9.27 17.51 -7.84
N SER A 154 -9.26 18.30 -8.92
CA SER A 154 -10.40 18.39 -9.85
C SER A 154 -10.48 17.20 -10.81
N SER A 155 -9.33 16.69 -11.22
CA SER A 155 -9.21 15.62 -12.22
C SER A 155 -7.94 14.80 -11.97
N VAL A 156 -8.02 13.51 -12.33
CA VAL A 156 -6.86 12.62 -12.41
C VAL A 156 -6.65 12.29 -13.89
N VAL A 157 -5.45 12.58 -14.38
CA VAL A 157 -5.04 12.31 -15.76
C VAL A 157 -4.02 11.20 -15.74
N ILE A 158 -4.30 10.11 -16.43
CA ILE A 158 -3.36 8.99 -16.53
C ILE A 158 -2.63 9.09 -17.87
N GLN A 159 -1.30 8.99 -17.82
CA GLN A 159 -0.43 9.01 -18.98
C GLN A 159 0.34 7.69 -19.08
N GLY A 160 0.49 7.16 -20.28
CA GLY A 160 1.23 5.92 -20.54
C GLY A 160 0.34 4.70 -20.76
N GLN A 161 0.92 3.51 -20.60
CA GLN A 161 0.27 2.25 -20.97
C GLN A 161 -0.47 1.64 -19.78
N LEU A 162 -1.79 1.56 -19.92
CA LEU A 162 -2.69 0.93 -18.95
C LEU A 162 -3.20 -0.40 -19.50
N ARG A 163 -2.89 -1.48 -18.79
CA ARG A 163 -3.37 -2.83 -19.08
C ARG A 163 -4.14 -3.40 -17.90
N ASP A 164 -5.32 -3.94 -18.19
CA ASP A 164 -6.20 -4.77 -17.34
C ASP A 164 -6.71 -4.18 -15.99
N ASN A 165 -6.19 -3.03 -15.53
CA ASN A 165 -6.55 -2.41 -14.24
C ASN A 165 -7.28 -1.06 -14.35
N ARG A 166 -7.91 -0.76 -15.51
CA ARG A 166 -8.55 0.55 -15.76
C ARG A 166 -9.68 0.86 -14.78
N ASN A 167 -10.50 -0.14 -14.45
CA ASN A 167 -11.64 0.04 -13.54
C ASN A 167 -11.17 0.34 -12.11
N LEU A 168 -10.13 -0.34 -11.63
CA LEU A 168 -9.53 -0.08 -10.32
C LEU A 168 -8.98 1.35 -10.26
N ILE A 169 -8.23 1.78 -11.28
CA ILE A 169 -7.65 3.12 -11.31
C ILE A 169 -8.72 4.20 -11.42
N ALA A 170 -9.79 3.97 -12.18
CA ALA A 170 -10.94 4.86 -12.21
C ALA A 170 -11.62 4.96 -10.83
N GLY A 171 -11.75 3.83 -10.11
CA GLY A 171 -12.25 3.77 -8.74
C GLY A 171 -11.40 4.59 -7.77
N TYR A 172 -10.08 4.40 -7.80
CA TYR A 172 -9.12 5.16 -6.98
C TYR A 172 -9.16 6.65 -7.31
N SER A 173 -9.21 7.00 -8.60
CA SER A 173 -9.29 8.39 -9.07
C SER A 173 -10.58 9.08 -8.58
N LYS A 174 -11.70 8.36 -8.58
CA LYS A 174 -12.98 8.86 -8.05
C LYS A 174 -12.87 9.19 -6.56
N LYS A 175 -12.25 8.33 -5.76
CA LYS A 175 -12.07 8.58 -4.32
C LYS A 175 -11.20 9.80 -4.04
N ILE A 176 -10.12 9.99 -4.79
CA ILE A 176 -9.26 11.19 -4.69
C ILE A 176 -10.05 12.46 -5.01
N THR A 177 -10.79 12.47 -6.12
CA THR A 177 -11.54 13.65 -6.59
C THR A 177 -12.76 14.00 -5.73
N GLN A 178 -13.27 13.03 -4.97
CA GLN A 178 -14.35 13.22 -3.99
C GLN A 178 -13.87 13.87 -2.67
N SER A 179 -12.58 13.79 -2.34
CA SER A 179 -12.04 14.47 -1.15
C SER A 179 -11.93 15.97 -1.39
N ARG A 180 -12.88 16.73 -0.84
CA ARG A 180 -12.95 18.19 -0.97
C ARG A 180 -13.24 18.84 0.39
N PRO A 181 -12.30 19.59 0.98
CA PRO A 181 -10.90 19.76 0.55
C PRO A 181 -10.10 18.45 0.56
N LEU A 182 -8.98 18.43 -0.18
CA LEU A 182 -8.15 17.23 -0.26
C LEU A 182 -7.41 16.98 1.05
N LYS A 183 -7.59 15.78 1.62
CA LYS A 183 -6.74 15.26 2.70
C LYS A 183 -5.54 14.51 2.12
N ALA A 184 -4.38 14.70 2.72
CA ALA A 184 -3.13 14.03 2.36
C ALA A 184 -3.27 12.52 2.46
N GLU A 185 -3.88 12.03 3.55
CA GLU A 185 -4.12 10.60 3.78
C GLU A 185 -4.91 9.95 2.64
N VAL A 186 -5.96 10.63 2.15
CA VAL A 186 -6.76 10.13 1.02
C VAL A 186 -5.91 10.07 -0.25
N LEU A 187 -5.18 11.14 -0.57
CA LEU A 187 -4.31 11.18 -1.74
C LEU A 187 -3.27 10.06 -1.69
N GLU A 188 -2.59 9.93 -0.55
CA GLU A 188 -1.52 8.97 -0.33
C GLU A 188 -2.02 7.53 -0.41
N ARG A 189 -3.10 7.19 0.29
CA ARG A 189 -3.70 5.85 0.26
C ARG A 189 -3.97 5.41 -1.17
N TYR A 190 -4.65 6.24 -1.96
CA TYR A 190 -5.04 5.87 -3.30
C TYR A 190 -3.87 5.90 -4.29
N LEU A 191 -2.84 6.74 -4.09
CA LEU A 191 -1.60 6.67 -4.87
C LEU A 191 -0.82 5.37 -4.58
N LEU A 192 -0.77 4.94 -3.32
CA LEU A 192 -0.16 3.67 -2.93
C LEU A 192 -0.90 2.48 -3.55
N LEU A 193 -2.24 2.49 -3.53
CA LEU A 193 -3.05 1.46 -4.18
C LEU A 193 -2.85 1.41 -5.70
N ILE A 194 -2.65 2.57 -6.35
CA ILE A 194 -2.31 2.61 -7.79
C ILE A 194 -0.93 1.99 -8.04
N ARG A 195 0.08 2.27 -7.19
CA ARG A 195 1.43 1.69 -7.31
C ARG A 195 1.49 0.20 -7.01
N ASP A 196 0.62 -0.29 -6.14
CA ASP A 196 0.53 -1.72 -5.81
C ASP A 196 -0.11 -2.55 -6.92
N LEU A 197 -0.61 -1.92 -7.98
CA LEU A 197 -1.15 -2.63 -9.12
C LEU A 197 -0.05 -3.43 -9.86
N PRO A 198 -0.35 -4.69 -10.24
CA PRO A 198 0.58 -5.58 -10.95
C PRO A 198 1.19 -4.98 -12.21
N GLY A 199 2.53 -4.93 -12.26
CA GLY A 199 3.30 -4.50 -13.43
C GLY A 199 3.30 -2.99 -13.68
N HIS A 200 2.70 -2.17 -12.81
CA HIS A 200 2.63 -0.72 -12.99
C HIS A 200 3.70 -0.01 -12.15
N LEU A 201 4.59 0.72 -12.82
CA LEU A 201 5.45 1.74 -12.18
C LEU A 201 4.74 3.08 -12.30
N VAL A 202 4.57 3.75 -11.15
CA VAL A 202 3.70 4.91 -11.03
C VAL A 202 4.48 6.09 -10.51
N GLU A 203 4.51 7.15 -11.30
CA GLU A 203 4.98 8.47 -10.89
C GLU A 203 3.78 9.42 -10.83
N SER A 204 3.74 10.29 -9.82
CA SER A 204 2.63 11.22 -9.63
C SER A 204 3.12 12.65 -9.49
N LEU A 205 2.47 13.56 -10.23
CA LEU A 205 2.72 15.00 -10.20
C LEU A 205 1.40 15.73 -9.95
N LEU A 206 1.41 16.68 -9.02
CA LEU A 206 0.31 17.63 -8.85
C LEU A 206 0.64 18.92 -9.57
N ARG A 207 -0.30 19.42 -10.38
CA ARG A 207 -0.18 20.73 -11.04
C ARG A 207 -1.45 21.56 -10.82
N PRO A 208 -1.36 22.90 -10.82
CA PRO A 208 -2.56 23.75 -10.77
C PRO A 208 -3.52 23.43 -11.93
N SER A 209 -4.82 23.39 -11.64
CA SER A 209 -5.84 23.19 -12.67
C SER A 209 -5.95 24.42 -13.57
N LYS A 210 -6.04 24.21 -14.89
CA LYS A 210 -6.28 25.29 -15.87
C LYS A 210 -7.75 25.71 -15.92
N LYS A 211 -8.67 24.83 -15.48
CA LYS A 211 -10.13 25.02 -15.62
C LYS A 211 -10.77 25.60 -14.37
N VAL A 212 -10.25 25.26 -13.19
CA VAL A 212 -10.89 25.58 -11.90
C VAL A 212 -9.88 26.24 -10.98
N SER A 213 -10.15 27.49 -10.60
CA SER A 213 -9.30 28.24 -9.67
C SER A 213 -9.28 27.57 -8.29
N GLY A 214 -8.09 27.48 -7.69
CA GLY A 214 -7.90 26.83 -6.38
C GLY A 214 -7.86 25.30 -6.42
N ALA A 215 -8.16 24.65 -7.56
CA ALA A 215 -8.04 23.21 -7.72
C ALA A 215 -6.70 22.80 -8.35
N SER A 216 -6.34 21.54 -8.17
CA SER A 216 -5.18 20.90 -8.80
C SER A 216 -5.61 19.74 -9.69
N GLU A 217 -4.79 19.42 -10.67
CA GLU A 217 -4.88 18.23 -11.48
C GLU A 217 -3.77 17.26 -11.06
N LEU A 218 -4.13 16.00 -10.84
CA LEU A 218 -3.18 14.93 -10.54
C LEU A 218 -2.82 14.22 -11.83
N VAL A 219 -1.55 14.27 -12.23
CA VAL A 219 -1.03 13.52 -13.37
C VAL A 219 -0.35 12.26 -12.83
N VAL A 220 -0.81 11.10 -13.31
CA VAL A 220 -0.27 9.79 -12.95
C VAL A 220 0.37 9.19 -14.19
N VAL A 221 1.70 9.10 -14.20
CA VAL A 221 2.46 8.49 -15.28
C VAL A 221 2.66 7.02 -14.96
N VAL A 222 2.20 6.15 -15.86
CA VAL A 222 2.20 4.70 -15.68
C VAL A 222 3.07 4.05 -16.75
N LYS A 223 4.07 3.27 -16.30
CA LYS A 223 4.85 2.37 -17.16
C LYS A 223 4.50 0.93 -16.82
N TYR A 224 4.25 0.12 -17.84
CA TYR A 224 3.86 -1.27 -17.69
C TYR A 224 5.03 -2.22 -17.94
N LYS A 225 5.31 -3.12 -16.99
CA LYS A 225 6.31 -4.20 -17.09
C LYS A 225 5.58 -5.56 -17.07
N PRO A 226 5.44 -6.24 -18.23
CA PRO A 226 4.66 -7.48 -18.32
C PRO A 226 5.32 -8.66 -17.61
N PHE A 227 6.65 -8.72 -17.60
CA PHE A 227 7.40 -9.82 -17.00
C PHE A 227 8.57 -9.30 -16.17
N ASP A 228 8.86 -9.99 -15.08
CA ASP A 228 10.05 -9.80 -14.26
C ASP A 228 10.65 -11.17 -13.90
N GLY A 229 11.95 -11.21 -13.61
CA GLY A 229 12.63 -12.45 -13.34
C GLY A 229 13.87 -12.25 -12.51
N SER A 230 14.19 -13.24 -11.68
CA SER A 230 15.44 -13.27 -10.92
C SER A 230 15.99 -14.68 -10.80
N LEU A 231 17.31 -14.77 -10.83
CA LEU A 231 18.05 -15.96 -10.47
C LEU A 231 18.86 -15.63 -9.21
N THR A 232 18.82 -16.48 -8.20
CA THR A 232 19.52 -16.26 -6.93
C THR A 232 20.28 -17.52 -6.56
N VAL A 233 21.55 -17.35 -6.17
CA VAL A 233 22.35 -18.39 -5.51
C VAL A 233 22.57 -17.95 -4.08
N ASP A 234 22.29 -18.81 -3.12
CA ASP A 234 22.59 -18.53 -1.71
C ASP A 234 23.05 -19.78 -0.95
N ASN A 235 23.46 -19.56 0.30
CA ASN A 235 23.92 -20.59 1.23
C ASN A 235 22.98 -20.76 2.44
N ARG A 236 21.67 -20.51 2.27
CA ARG A 236 20.68 -20.55 3.37
C ARG A 236 20.10 -21.94 3.63
N GLY A 237 20.43 -22.91 2.80
CA GLY A 237 19.95 -24.27 2.99
C GLY A 237 20.55 -24.92 4.23
N THR A 238 19.84 -25.90 4.80
CA THR A 238 20.35 -26.64 5.96
C THR A 238 21.33 -27.71 5.48
N ARG A 239 22.11 -28.27 6.41
CA ARG A 239 23.00 -29.41 6.13
C ARG A 239 22.25 -30.66 5.66
N PHE A 240 20.94 -30.75 5.95
CA PHE A 240 20.11 -31.88 5.56
C PHE A 240 19.55 -31.75 4.14
N VAL A 241 19.20 -30.54 3.69
CA VAL A 241 18.59 -30.33 2.36
C VAL A 241 19.56 -29.77 1.32
N GLY A 242 20.81 -29.55 1.72
CA GLY A 242 21.87 -28.97 0.91
C GLY A 242 22.10 -27.49 1.25
N PRO A 243 23.32 -27.08 1.64
CA PRO A 243 23.57 -25.73 2.12
C PRO A 243 23.46 -24.67 1.03
N ARG A 244 23.75 -25.03 -0.23
CA ARG A 244 23.74 -24.11 -1.38
C ARG A 244 22.49 -24.29 -2.22
N GLN A 245 21.74 -23.22 -2.44
CA GLN A 245 20.47 -23.24 -3.17
C GLN A 245 20.54 -22.35 -4.41
N LEU A 246 19.97 -22.83 -5.52
CA LEU A 246 19.62 -22.04 -6.68
C LEU A 246 18.12 -21.78 -6.67
N SER A 247 17.70 -20.52 -6.79
CA SER A 247 16.30 -20.12 -6.92
C SER A 247 16.07 -19.35 -8.22
N ALA A 248 15.09 -19.77 -9.00
CA ALA A 248 14.56 -19.02 -10.13
C ALA A 248 13.15 -18.51 -9.78
N ASN A 249 12.92 -17.20 -9.92
CA ASN A 249 11.60 -16.60 -9.74
C ASN A 249 11.22 -15.89 -11.03
N LEU A 250 10.03 -16.17 -11.55
CA LEU A 250 9.44 -15.55 -12.73
C LEU A 250 8.11 -14.94 -12.34
N VAL A 251 7.92 -13.67 -12.68
CA VAL A 251 6.71 -12.91 -12.38
C VAL A 251 6.10 -12.46 -13.70
N GLY A 252 4.85 -12.84 -13.93
CA GLY A 252 4.04 -12.35 -15.04
C GLY A 252 2.92 -11.44 -14.51
N ASN A 253 2.83 -10.23 -15.02
CA ASN A 253 1.75 -9.31 -14.72
C ASN A 253 0.68 -9.43 -15.79
N SER A 254 -0.57 -9.51 -15.35
CA SER A 254 -1.77 -9.68 -16.15
C SER A 254 -1.72 -10.81 -17.18
N VAL A 255 -1.07 -11.94 -16.84
CA VAL A 255 -0.93 -13.12 -17.72
C VAL A 255 -2.29 -13.63 -18.20
N PHE A 256 -3.29 -13.59 -17.31
CA PHE A 256 -4.66 -14.05 -17.60
C PHE A 256 -5.62 -12.92 -18.01
N GLY A 257 -5.13 -11.70 -18.24
CA GLY A 257 -5.98 -10.53 -18.53
C GLY A 257 -6.82 -10.01 -17.36
N LEU A 258 -6.62 -10.56 -16.15
CA LEU A 258 -7.39 -10.23 -14.94
C LEU A 258 -6.68 -9.21 -14.02
N GLY A 259 -5.69 -8.48 -14.55
CA GLY A 259 -5.01 -7.42 -13.79
C GLY A 259 -4.17 -7.89 -12.59
N GLY A 260 -3.97 -9.21 -12.44
CA GLY A 260 -3.26 -9.86 -11.33
C GLY A 260 -1.77 -10.08 -11.58
N THR A 261 -1.05 -10.53 -10.56
CA THR A 261 0.33 -11.02 -10.65
C THR A 261 0.33 -12.53 -10.54
N THR A 262 0.93 -13.21 -11.51
CA THR A 262 1.25 -14.65 -11.45
C THR A 262 2.74 -14.81 -11.18
N GLU A 263 3.10 -15.60 -10.19
CA GLU A 263 4.48 -15.88 -9.82
C GLU A 263 4.74 -17.39 -9.89
N PHE A 264 5.79 -17.74 -10.64
CA PHE A 264 6.35 -19.08 -10.66
C PHE A 264 7.70 -19.05 -9.97
N ARG A 265 7.91 -19.99 -9.05
CA ARG A 265 9.16 -20.13 -8.32
C ARG A 265 9.65 -21.55 -8.35
N TYR A 266 10.95 -21.71 -8.58
CA TYR A 266 11.65 -22.97 -8.53
C TYR A 266 12.90 -22.84 -7.67
N VAL A 267 13.11 -23.77 -6.73
CA VAL A 267 14.30 -23.82 -5.87
C VAL A 267 14.89 -25.21 -5.91
N THR A 268 16.20 -25.33 -6.13
CA THR A 268 16.91 -26.60 -6.17
C THR A 268 18.28 -26.52 -5.54
N THR A 269 18.72 -27.60 -4.91
CA THR A 269 20.11 -27.79 -4.44
C THR A 269 20.92 -28.70 -5.36
N GLY A 270 20.26 -29.52 -6.18
CA GLY A 270 20.88 -30.57 -6.99
C GLY A 270 21.78 -30.08 -8.14
N LEU A 271 21.65 -28.82 -8.56
CA LEU A 271 22.49 -28.21 -9.59
C LEU A 271 23.84 -27.69 -9.05
N ILE A 272 23.98 -27.55 -7.73
CA ILE A 272 25.15 -26.94 -7.08
C ILE A 272 25.81 -27.90 -6.05
N SER A 273 25.12 -28.98 -5.64
CA SER A 273 25.61 -29.95 -4.65
C SER A 273 26.39 -31.09 -5.31
N TYR A 274 27.62 -31.35 -4.85
CA TYR A 274 28.56 -32.34 -5.43
C TYR A 274 28.31 -33.79 -4.98
N ARG A 275 27.57 -34.03 -3.89
CA ARG A 275 27.42 -35.36 -3.27
C ARG A 275 26.09 -36.05 -3.54
N ASN A 276 24.97 -35.32 -3.73
CA ASN A 276 23.67 -35.92 -4.01
C ASN A 276 22.77 -34.97 -4.82
N ARG A 277 22.27 -35.40 -5.99
CA ARG A 277 21.57 -34.52 -6.95
C ARG A 277 20.09 -34.28 -6.63
N ARG A 278 19.56 -34.84 -5.53
CA ARG A 278 18.12 -34.86 -5.21
C ARG A 278 17.76 -34.39 -3.79
N GLU A 279 18.61 -33.62 -3.12
CA GLU A 279 18.39 -33.21 -1.72
C GLU A 279 17.17 -32.29 -1.54
N LEU A 280 16.94 -31.36 -2.48
CA LEU A 280 15.74 -30.50 -2.48
C LEU A 280 15.37 -30.04 -3.89
N ASN A 281 14.09 -30.19 -4.23
CA ASN A 281 13.44 -29.51 -5.34
C ASN A 281 12.09 -28.95 -4.86
N PHE A 282 11.87 -27.67 -5.06
CA PHE A 282 10.64 -26.98 -4.70
C PHE A 282 10.12 -26.20 -5.90
N VAL A 283 8.82 -26.35 -6.17
CA VAL A 283 8.11 -25.58 -7.19
C VAL A 283 6.86 -24.96 -6.58
N GLU A 284 6.60 -23.72 -6.93
CA GLU A 284 5.43 -22.96 -6.51
C GLU A 284 4.86 -22.15 -7.67
N LEU A 285 3.54 -22.17 -7.77
CA LEU A 285 2.78 -21.31 -8.66
C LEU A 285 1.72 -20.60 -7.83
N GLN A 286 1.69 -19.28 -7.86
CA GLN A 286 0.70 -18.47 -7.16
C GLN A 286 0.20 -17.33 -8.03
N THR A 287 -1.04 -16.92 -7.82
CA THR A 287 -1.64 -15.74 -8.44
C THR A 287 -2.28 -14.85 -7.41
N ARG A 288 -2.11 -13.53 -7.57
CA ARG A 288 -2.68 -12.50 -6.71
C ARG A 288 -3.50 -11.51 -7.54
N HIS A 289 -4.73 -11.26 -7.12
CA HIS A 289 -5.65 -10.33 -7.75
C HIS A 289 -6.13 -9.28 -6.76
N VAL A 290 -6.21 -8.02 -7.20
CA VAL A 290 -6.89 -6.95 -6.46
C VAL A 290 -8.38 -7.04 -6.80
N ILE A 291 -9.22 -7.26 -5.79
CA ILE A 291 -10.64 -7.56 -5.98
C ILE A 291 -11.56 -6.39 -5.62
N THR A 292 -11.06 -5.37 -4.91
CA THR A 292 -11.84 -4.19 -4.53
C THR A 292 -11.08 -2.88 -4.73
N ASN A 293 -11.82 -1.78 -4.85
CA ASN A 293 -11.26 -0.42 -4.87
C ASN A 293 -10.78 0.08 -3.49
N GLU A 294 -10.71 -0.80 -2.50
CA GLU A 294 -10.22 -0.49 -1.15
C GLU A 294 -8.98 -1.32 -0.78
N GLY A 295 -8.35 -1.97 -1.76
CA GLY A 295 -7.09 -2.69 -1.56
C GLY A 295 -7.24 -4.12 -1.04
N THR A 296 -8.43 -4.71 -1.10
CA THR A 296 -8.58 -6.15 -0.82
C THR A 296 -7.94 -6.96 -1.94
N THR A 297 -7.12 -7.94 -1.59
CA THR A 297 -6.50 -8.86 -2.53
C THR A 297 -6.82 -10.30 -2.21
N LEU A 298 -7.10 -11.08 -3.25
CA LEU A 298 -7.21 -12.54 -3.21
C LEU A 298 -5.92 -13.13 -3.76
N GLU A 299 -5.39 -14.12 -3.07
CA GLU A 299 -4.23 -14.88 -3.49
C GLU A 299 -4.56 -16.36 -3.45
N VAL A 300 -4.18 -17.08 -4.49
CA VAL A 300 -4.36 -18.53 -4.60
C VAL A 300 -3.07 -19.11 -5.12
N GLY A 301 -2.61 -20.20 -4.52
CA GLY A 301 -1.37 -20.84 -4.93
C GLY A 301 -1.30 -22.31 -4.58
N ALA A 302 -0.37 -22.98 -5.25
CA ALA A 302 -0.01 -24.35 -4.98
C ALA A 302 1.51 -24.52 -5.04
N SER A 303 2.04 -25.35 -4.15
CA SER A 303 3.45 -25.72 -4.16
C SER A 303 3.67 -27.18 -3.88
N ARG A 304 4.77 -27.70 -4.42
CA ARG A 304 5.24 -29.07 -4.22
C ARG A 304 6.72 -29.03 -3.89
N SER A 305 7.12 -29.69 -2.81
CA SER A 305 8.52 -29.97 -2.51
C SER A 305 8.78 -31.46 -2.54
N PHE A 306 9.97 -31.82 -3.02
CA PHE A 306 10.58 -33.11 -2.82
C PHE A 306 11.91 -32.89 -2.12
N SER A 307 12.21 -33.69 -1.11
CA SER A 307 13.48 -33.68 -0.41
C SER A 307 13.91 -35.10 -0.09
N ASN A 308 15.17 -35.42 -0.34
CA ASN A 308 15.83 -36.61 0.16
C ASN A 308 16.96 -36.14 1.09
N PRO A 309 16.68 -35.98 2.41
CA PRO A 309 17.62 -35.38 3.33
C PRO A 309 18.93 -36.17 3.44
N GLY A 310 20.06 -35.47 3.29
CA GLY A 310 21.40 -36.02 3.46
C GLY A 310 21.90 -35.99 4.91
N PHE A 311 23.23 -35.97 5.06
CA PHE A 311 23.93 -35.94 6.36
C PHE A 311 23.65 -37.21 7.18
N SER A 312 23.28 -37.08 8.46
CA SER A 312 23.01 -38.23 9.34
C SER A 312 21.76 -39.02 8.97
N LEU A 313 21.00 -38.60 7.94
CA LEU A 313 19.82 -39.28 7.45
C LEU A 313 20.06 -40.05 6.14
N THR A 314 21.26 -39.97 5.56
CA THR A 314 21.59 -40.62 4.28
C THR A 314 21.40 -42.14 4.34
N ASP A 315 21.79 -42.79 5.43
CA ASP A 315 21.69 -44.24 5.58
C ASP A 315 20.25 -44.72 5.89
N GLN A 316 19.35 -43.78 6.19
CA GLN A 316 17.94 -44.08 6.51
C GLN A 316 17.03 -43.97 5.28
N ASP A 317 17.56 -43.57 4.12
CA ASP A 317 16.85 -43.38 2.84
C ASP A 317 15.49 -42.66 2.99
N VAL A 318 15.52 -41.56 3.76
CA VAL A 318 14.31 -40.79 4.04
C VAL A 318 13.94 -39.99 2.81
N GLU A 319 12.78 -40.29 2.22
CA GLU A 319 12.18 -39.47 1.18
C GLU A 319 10.98 -38.71 1.71
N SER A 320 10.91 -37.42 1.38
CA SER A 320 9.81 -36.56 1.77
C SER A 320 9.23 -35.84 0.56
N THR A 321 7.91 -35.84 0.48
CA THR A 321 7.15 -35.04 -0.48
C THR A 321 6.13 -34.20 0.28
N SER A 322 6.14 -32.89 0.07
CA SER A 322 5.08 -32.00 0.54
C SER A 322 4.29 -31.45 -0.63
N ARG A 323 2.98 -31.30 -0.43
CA ARG A 323 2.06 -30.60 -1.35
C ARG A 323 1.23 -29.63 -0.53
N LYS A 324 1.15 -28.38 -0.98
CA LYS A 324 0.35 -27.33 -0.35
C LYS A 324 -0.53 -26.69 -1.41
N VAL A 325 -1.79 -26.48 -1.05
CA VAL A 325 -2.71 -25.58 -1.77
C VAL A 325 -3.19 -24.57 -0.75
N PHE A 326 -3.27 -23.30 -1.14
CA PHE A 326 -3.72 -22.26 -0.24
C PHE A 326 -4.53 -21.20 -0.99
N ALA A 327 -5.43 -20.57 -0.25
CA ALA A 327 -6.13 -19.36 -0.65
C ALA A 327 -6.06 -18.37 0.52
N GLN A 328 -5.74 -17.11 0.22
CA GLN A 328 -5.60 -16.06 1.21
C GLN A 328 -6.33 -14.81 0.73
N VAL A 329 -7.09 -14.19 1.63
CA VAL A 329 -7.67 -12.87 1.43
C VAL A 329 -7.01 -11.91 2.40
N SER A 330 -6.53 -10.78 1.88
CA SER A 330 -5.87 -9.75 2.67
C SER A 330 -6.51 -8.39 2.36
N HIS A 331 -6.71 -7.56 3.38
CA HIS A 331 -7.26 -6.22 3.22
C HIS A 331 -6.37 -5.18 3.92
N CYS A 332 -6.05 -4.10 3.21
CA CYS A 332 -5.20 -3.04 3.74
C CYS A 332 -6.03 -1.99 4.50
N LEU A 333 -5.98 -2.06 5.84
CA LEU A 333 -6.63 -1.08 6.71
C LEU A 333 -5.92 0.27 6.67
N THR A 334 -4.58 0.26 6.70
CA THR A 334 -3.75 1.47 6.74
C THR A 334 -2.60 1.38 5.73
N SER A 335 -2.48 2.39 4.87
CA SER A 335 -1.35 2.52 3.93
C SER A 335 -0.51 3.72 4.37
N ALA A 336 0.54 3.49 5.16
CA ALA A 336 1.47 4.54 5.60
C ALA A 336 2.89 4.29 5.04
N PRO A 337 3.73 5.33 4.88
CA PRO A 337 5.12 5.16 4.53
C PRO A 337 5.87 4.34 5.59
N MET A 338 6.91 3.61 5.20
CA MET A 338 7.84 2.91 6.11
C MET A 338 8.74 3.86 6.93
N GLU A 339 8.31 5.09 7.20
CA GLU A 339 8.87 5.97 8.23
C GLU A 339 7.74 6.22 9.25
N GLN A 340 7.95 5.84 10.52
CA GLN A 340 7.02 5.97 11.67
C GLN A 340 6.17 4.74 12.08
N ILE A 341 6.71 3.53 12.03
CA ILE A 341 6.29 2.46 12.97
C ILE A 341 7.49 2.03 13.84
N SER A 342 8.33 2.99 14.23
CA SER A 342 9.43 2.80 15.20
C SER A 342 9.12 3.52 16.52
N GLY A 343 7.90 3.34 17.02
CA GLY A 343 7.40 4.03 18.22
C GLY A 343 6.43 3.17 19.02
N ILE A 344 6.67 1.86 19.09
CA ILE A 344 6.13 1.00 20.14
C ILE A 344 7.28 0.07 20.54
N ALA A 345 8.08 0.52 21.50
CA ALA A 345 8.88 -0.31 22.38
C ALA A 345 8.83 0.35 23.77
#